data_AF-A0A9D1BPG4-F1
#
_entry.id   AF-A0A9D1BPG4-F1
#
_cell.length_a   1.000
_cell.length_b   1.000
_cell.length_c   1.000
_cell.angle_alpha   90.00
_cell.angle_beta   90.00
_cell.angle_gamma   90.00
#
_symmetry.space_group_name_H-M   'P 1'
#
loop_
_entity.id
_entity.type
_entity.pdbx_description
1 polymer ?
#
loop_
_entity_poly.entity_id
_entity_poly.type
_entity_poly.pdbx_seq_one_letter_code
_entity_poly.pdbx_strand_id
1 'polypeptide(L)'
;DGLPPGPISNPGIDSLKAVANPADSDALYFVADGTGGHAFANSYAQHQQNVARWRQIERERAQAQADAQAEADAAAARDALEAEQAAEQN
;
A
#
# COMPACT_ATOMS: atom_id res chain seq x y z
N ASP A 1 -29.80 0.37 -2.70
CA ASP A 1 -28.62 -0.10 -1.95
C ASP A 1 -28.57 -1.60 -1.90
N GLY A 2 -27.39 -2.18 -2.11
CA GLY A 2 -27.20 -3.62 -2.14
C GLY A 2 -26.10 -4.04 -3.11
N LEU A 3 -26.02 -5.34 -3.35
CA LEU A 3 -25.06 -5.91 -4.29
C LEU A 3 -25.40 -5.52 -5.75
N PRO A 4 -24.39 -5.40 -6.63
CA PRO A 4 -24.61 -5.28 -8.07
C PRO A 4 -25.36 -6.52 -8.62
N PRO A 5 -25.99 -6.42 -9.81
CA PRO A 5 -26.80 -7.51 -10.38
C PRO A 5 -26.01 -8.79 -10.71
N GLY A 6 -24.68 -8.72 -10.75
CA GLY A 6 -23.80 -9.85 -10.95
C GLY A 6 -22.42 -9.64 -10.33
N PRO A 7 -21.60 -10.70 -10.27
CA PRO A 7 -20.24 -10.61 -9.72
C PRO A 7 -19.37 -9.69 -10.58
N ILE A 8 -18.49 -8.92 -9.93
CA ILE A 8 -17.54 -8.02 -10.59
C ILE A 8 -16.33 -8.81 -11.15
N SER A 9 -16.02 -9.95 -10.55
CA SER A 9 -14.88 -10.80 -10.91
C SER A 9 -15.21 -12.28 -10.69
N ASN A 10 -14.26 -13.16 -10.99
CA ASN A 10 -14.37 -14.59 -10.71
C ASN A 10 -13.84 -14.87 -9.30
N PRO A 11 -14.68 -15.11 -8.28
CA PRO A 11 -14.21 -15.34 -6.91
C PRO A 11 -13.50 -16.68 -6.78
N GLY A 12 -12.41 -16.70 -6.02
CA GLY A 12 -11.73 -17.93 -5.61
C GLY A 12 -12.51 -18.71 -4.55
N ILE A 13 -12.07 -19.94 -4.27
CA ILE A 13 -12.74 -20.80 -3.28
C ILE A 13 -12.76 -20.20 -1.87
N ASP A 14 -11.69 -19.50 -1.49
CA ASP A 14 -11.59 -18.88 -0.17
C ASP A 14 -12.56 -17.71 -0.03
N SER A 15 -12.77 -16.94 -1.10
CA SER A 15 -13.79 -15.89 -1.15
C SER A 15 -15.21 -16.46 -1.00
N LEU A 16 -15.51 -17.57 -1.68
CA LEU A 16 -16.81 -18.25 -1.55
C LEU A 16 -17.04 -18.76 -0.12
N LYS A 17 -16.01 -19.35 0.50
CA LYS A 17 -16.08 -19.81 1.90
C LYS A 17 -16.29 -18.66 2.88
N ALA A 18 -15.61 -17.54 2.69
CA ALA A 18 -15.75 -16.36 3.54
C ALA A 18 -17.16 -15.75 3.48
N VAL A 19 -17.78 -15.75 2.29
CA VAL A 19 -19.17 -15.31 2.13
C VAL A 19 -20.15 -16.31 2.76
N ALA A 20 -19.92 -17.62 2.59
CA ALA A 20 -20.79 -18.65 3.14
C ALA A 20 -20.66 -18.82 4.67
N ASN A 21 -19.48 -18.52 5.23
CA ASN A 21 -19.14 -18.65 6.65
C ASN A 21 -18.39 -17.40 7.11
N PRO A 22 -19.10 -16.26 7.28
CA PRO A 22 -18.46 -15.02 7.71
C PRO A 22 -17.95 -15.12 9.14
N ALA A 23 -16.94 -14.31 9.47
CA ALA A 23 -16.51 -14.14 10.85
C ALA A 23 -17.59 -13.41 11.66
N ASP A 24 -17.75 -13.78 12.93
CA ASP A 24 -18.63 -13.09 13.86
C ASP A 24 -17.95 -11.79 14.33
N SER A 25 -18.41 -10.65 13.80
CA SER A 25 -17.80 -9.34 14.02
C SER A 25 -18.78 -8.21 13.75
N ASP A 26 -18.74 -7.18 14.59
CA ASP A 26 -19.51 -5.94 14.46
C ASP A 26 -18.79 -4.87 13.62
N ALA A 27 -17.66 -5.20 12.99
CA ALA A 27 -16.87 -4.26 12.22
C ALA A 27 -17.63 -3.76 10.98
N LEU A 28 -17.81 -2.44 10.89
CA LEU A 28 -18.49 -1.78 9.76
C LEU A 28 -17.51 -1.10 8.81
N TYR A 29 -16.30 -0.80 9.28
CA TYR A 29 -15.27 -0.10 8.52
C TYR A 29 -13.93 -0.81 8.62
N PHE A 30 -13.13 -0.70 7.58
CA PHE A 30 -11.75 -1.19 7.57
C PHE A 30 -10.84 -0.25 6.77
N VAL A 31 -9.56 -0.21 7.11
CA VAL A 31 -8.52 0.54 6.38
C VAL A 31 -7.18 -0.19 6.52
N ALA A 32 -6.28 -0.03 5.56
CA ALA A 32 -4.95 -0.62 5.62
C ALA A 32 -4.19 -0.14 6.87
N ASP A 33 -3.43 -1.04 7.51
CA ASP A 33 -2.76 -0.79 8.79
C ASP A 33 -1.26 -0.46 8.65
N GLY A 34 -0.69 -0.63 7.46
CA GLY A 34 0.76 -0.51 7.20
C GLY A 34 1.51 -1.83 7.15
N THR A 35 0.99 -2.92 7.69
CA THR A 35 1.69 -4.21 7.74
C THR A 35 1.43 -5.09 6.50
N GLY A 36 0.47 -4.68 5.67
CA GLY A 36 -0.15 -5.53 4.64
C GLY A 36 -1.49 -6.12 5.10
N GLY A 37 -1.90 -5.80 6.34
CA GLY A 37 -3.20 -6.15 6.90
C GLY A 37 -4.19 -4.99 6.90
N HIS A 38 -5.22 -5.13 7.74
CA HIS A 38 -6.32 -4.18 7.85
C HIS A 38 -6.66 -3.93 9.33
N ALA A 39 -6.92 -2.67 9.66
CA ALA A 39 -7.49 -2.25 10.92
C ALA A 39 -9.01 -2.13 10.80
N PHE A 40 -9.74 -2.95 11.56
CA PHE A 40 -11.21 -2.97 11.61
C PHE A 40 -11.77 -2.01 12.66
N ALA A 41 -12.94 -1.44 12.41
CA ALA A 41 -13.60 -0.50 13.31
C ALA A 41 -15.13 -0.66 13.30
N ASN A 42 -15.73 -0.54 14.48
CA ASN A 42 -17.19 -0.67 14.67
C ASN A 42 -17.89 0.69 14.58
N SER A 43 -17.13 1.79 14.63
CA SER A 43 -17.66 3.16 14.55
C SER A 43 -16.89 4.01 13.55
N TYR A 44 -17.59 5.00 13.00
CA TYR A 44 -17.00 5.95 12.07
C TYR A 44 -15.86 6.77 12.71
N ALA A 45 -15.99 7.15 13.98
CA ALA A 45 -14.96 7.90 14.70
C ALA A 45 -13.65 7.11 14.81
N GLN A 46 -13.73 5.82 15.16
CA GLN A 46 -12.57 4.93 15.20
C GLN A 46 -11.98 4.73 13.80
N HIS A 47 -12.83 4.59 12.77
CA HIS A 47 -12.36 4.50 11.40
C HIS A 47 -11.57 5.75 10.97
N GLN A 48 -12.03 6.96 11.33
CA GLN A 48 -11.30 8.20 11.01
C GLN A 48 -9.91 8.26 11.67
N GLN A 49 -9.77 7.75 12.90
CA GLN A 49 -8.47 7.64 13.56
C GLN A 49 -7.55 6.68 12.81
N ASN A 50 -8.07 5.52 12.39
CA ASN A 50 -7.30 4.54 11.61
C ASN A 50 -6.88 5.13 10.24
N VAL A 51 -7.76 5.89 9.58
CA VAL A 51 -7.46 6.59 8.32
C VAL A 51 -6.37 7.64 8.52
N ALA A 52 -6.42 8.42 9.60
CA ALA A 52 -5.37 9.40 9.90
C ALA A 52 -4.00 8.73 10.08
N ARG A 53 -3.97 7.58 10.78
CA ARG A 53 -2.77 6.75 10.93
C ARG A 53 -2.27 6.23 9.58
N TRP A 54 -3.16 5.65 8.78
CA TRP A 54 -2.80 5.12 7.45
C TRP A 54 -2.18 6.21 6.56
N ARG A 55 -2.80 7.40 6.49
CA ARG A 55 -2.27 8.52 5.71
C ARG A 55 -0.90 9.01 6.17
N GLN A 56 -0.60 8.91 7.46
CA GLN A 56 0.75 9.22 7.96
C GLN A 56 1.77 8.21 7.44
N ILE A 57 1.44 6.92 7.51
CA ILE A 57 2.30 5.84 7.00
C ILE A 57 2.52 6.00 5.49
N GLU A 58 1.50 6.35 4.72
CA GLU A 58 1.63 6.61 3.28
C GLU A 58 2.60 7.76 3.00
N ARG A 59 2.51 8.88 3.73
CA ARG A 59 3.43 10.02 3.57
C ARG A 59 4.87 9.64 3.88
N GLU A 60 5.09 8.94 5.00
CA GLU A 60 6.42 8.49 5.39
C GLU A 60 7.05 7.55 4.35
N ARG A 61 6.24 6.63 3.80
CA ARG A 61 6.69 5.74 2.72
C ARG A 61 7.00 6.46 1.43
N ALA A 62 6.14 7.39 1.03
CA ALA A 62 6.37 8.21 -0.16
C ALA A 62 7.66 9.03 -0.03
N GLN A 63 7.90 9.60 1.15
CA GLN A 63 9.15 10.33 1.42
C GLN A 63 10.36 9.41 1.36
N ALA A 64 10.33 8.26 2.07
CA ALA A 64 11.44 7.30 2.05
C ALA A 64 11.73 6.75 0.65
N GLN A 65 10.69 6.55 -0.18
CA GLN A 65 10.83 6.14 -1.57
C GLN A 65 11.46 7.25 -2.42
N ALA A 66 11.07 8.51 -2.22
CA ALA A 66 11.66 9.64 -2.92
C ALA A 66 13.15 9.83 -2.55
N ASP A 67 13.47 9.70 -1.26
CA ASP A 67 14.85 9.81 -0.77
C ASP A 67 15.72 8.68 -1.34
N ALA A 68 15.24 7.43 -1.29
CA ALA A 68 15.93 6.28 -1.87
C ALA A 68 16.13 6.40 -3.38
N GLN A 69 15.13 6.94 -4.10
CA GLN A 69 15.23 7.18 -5.53
C GLN A 69 16.27 8.27 -5.85
N ALA A 70 16.29 9.37 -5.10
CA ALA A 70 17.26 10.45 -5.29
C ALA A 70 18.70 9.98 -5.04
N GLU A 71 18.91 9.12 -4.04
CA GLU A 71 20.22 8.49 -3.78
C GLU A 71 20.64 7.55 -4.92
N ALA A 72 19.71 6.73 -5.42
CA ALA A 72 19.99 5.84 -6.55
C ALA A 72 20.32 6.62 -7.84
N ASP A 73 19.59 7.70 -8.12
CA ASP A 73 19.82 8.55 -9.28
C ASP A 73 21.17 9.27 -9.19
N ALA A 74 21.54 9.77 -8.00
CA ALA A 74 22.84 10.39 -7.76
C ALA A 74 24.00 9.39 -7.89
N ALA A 75 23.83 8.15 -7.43
CA ALA A 75 24.82 7.09 -7.62
C ALA A 75 25.00 6.76 -9.11
N ALA A 76 23.91 6.56 -9.85
CA ALA A 76 23.95 6.32 -11.28
C ALA A 76 24.63 7.46 -12.07
N ALA A 77 24.40 8.71 -11.67
CA ALA A 77 25.04 9.87 -12.29
C ALA A 77 26.56 9.92 -12.02
N ARG A 78 27.01 9.53 -10.82
CA ARG A 78 28.44 9.45 -10.50
C ARG A 78 29.14 8.36 -11.31
N ASP A 79 28.55 7.17 -11.38
CA ASP A 79 29.09 6.05 -12.15
C ASP A 79 29.23 6.40 -13.64
N ALA A 80 28.26 7.14 -14.20
CA ALA A 80 28.32 7.60 -15.58
C ALA A 80 29.48 8.59 -15.84
N LEU A 81 29.69 9.54 -14.94
CA LEU A 81 30.81 10.50 -15.05
C LEU A 81 32.17 9.82 -14.93
N GLU A 82 32.30 8.84 -14.02
CA GLU A 82 33.53 8.05 -13.88
C GLU A 82 33.83 7.23 -15.15
N ALA A 83 32.80 6.65 -15.77
CA ALA A 83 32.94 5.89 -17.02
C ALA A 83 33.38 6.78 -18.20
N GLU A 84 32.82 7.99 -18.32
CA GLU A 84 33.24 8.97 -19.34
C GLU A 84 34.71 9.39 -19.14
N GLN A 85 35.11 9.71 -17.90
CA GLN A 85 36.48 10.10 -17.59
C GLN A 85 37.50 8.99 -17.84
N ALA A 86 37.13 7.73 -17.64
CA ALA A 86 37.99 6.58 -17.91
C ALA A 86 38.20 6.33 -19.42
N ALA A 87 37.21 6.66 -20.25
CA ALA A 87 37.28 6.52 -21.70
C ALA A 87 38.21 7.57 -22.34
N GLU A 88 38.31 8.76 -21.77
CA GLU A 88 39.18 9.84 -22.26
C GLU A 88 40.67 9.66 -21.93
N GLN A 89 41.00 8.75 -21.00
CA GLN A 89 42.38 8.51 -20.53
C GLN A 89 43.11 7.36 -21.25
N ASN A 90 42.53 6.76 -22.31
CA ASN A 90 43.16 5.77 -23.19
C ASN A 90 43.30 6.27 -24.64
#